data_AF-A0AAW4ZPR6-F1
#
_entry.id   AF-A0AAW4ZPR6-F1
#
_cell.length_a   1.000
_cell.length_b   1.000
_cell.length_c   1.000
_cell.angle_alpha   90.00
_cell.angle_beta   90.00
_cell.angle_gamma   90.00
#
_symmetry.space_group_name_H-M   'P 1'
#
loop_
_entity.id
_entity.type
_entity.pdbx_description
1 polymer ?
#
loop_
_entity_poly.entity_id
_entity_poly.type
_entity_poly.pdbx_seq_one_letter_code
_entity_poly.pdbx_strand_id
1 'polypeptide(L)'
;MEEKKQDNLVAVLSGDIVRSTELEHSMYEDLLYTLHNQLSFICNSNLNNKFDITRGDSFQILLQDPENAAKYALLIRTALKSRNSKFDCRISIALGKDVSIRHSINSSTGDAFTLSGRALDDMTSDTLKITTLNQSFNDDFNLLTKYLDHQVSEMTERQFNITHIMLKKQGSVTQGEIAELLGASRESINRTINSSKLNFVIEYSQLFSKKVKEIIL
;
A
#
# COMPACT_ATOMS: atom_id res chain seq x y z
N MET A 1 -13.70 11.70 -28.46
CA MET A 1 -14.12 10.88 -27.31
C MET A 1 -14.11 11.79 -26.11
N GLU A 2 -15.28 12.06 -25.52
CA GLU A 2 -15.43 13.03 -24.44
C GLU A 2 -14.72 12.56 -23.16
N GLU A 3 -13.89 13.44 -22.61
CA GLU A 3 -13.22 13.27 -21.32
C GLU A 3 -14.29 13.23 -20.22
N LYS A 4 -14.46 12.06 -19.56
CA LYS A 4 -15.32 12.00 -18.37
C LYS A 4 -14.54 12.54 -17.18
N LYS A 5 -14.80 13.82 -16.84
CA LYS A 5 -14.36 14.39 -15.56
C LYS A 5 -15.13 13.69 -14.44
N GLN A 6 -14.41 13.00 -13.55
CA GLN A 6 -15.03 12.34 -12.39
C GLN A 6 -14.72 13.16 -11.14
N ASP A 7 -15.77 13.74 -10.56
CA ASP A 7 -15.71 14.63 -9.39
C ASP A 7 -15.60 13.85 -8.06
N ASN A 8 -15.52 12.51 -8.14
CA ASN A 8 -15.37 11.65 -6.98
C ASN A 8 -13.92 11.68 -6.48
N LEU A 9 -13.76 11.68 -5.16
CA LEU A 9 -12.46 11.51 -4.52
C LEU A 9 -11.87 10.16 -4.94
N VAL A 10 -10.62 10.17 -5.39
CA VAL A 10 -9.84 8.97 -5.73
C VAL A 10 -8.50 9.01 -5.02
N ALA A 11 -7.82 7.87 -4.97
CA ALA A 11 -6.45 7.78 -4.50
C ALA A 11 -5.53 7.29 -5.62
N VAL A 12 -4.32 7.82 -5.67
CA VAL A 12 -3.25 7.32 -6.52
C VAL A 12 -2.11 6.83 -5.63
N LEU A 13 -1.69 5.59 -5.84
CA LEU A 13 -0.44 5.07 -5.28
C LEU A 13 0.60 5.11 -6.39
N SER A 14 1.71 5.79 -6.16
CA SER A 14 2.91 5.70 -7.01
C SER A 14 4.00 5.04 -6.20
N GLY A 15 4.69 4.06 -6.77
CA GLY A 15 5.77 3.38 -6.07
C GLY A 15 6.89 2.89 -6.98
N ASP A 16 8.03 2.62 -6.37
CA ASP A 16 9.19 2.03 -7.00
C ASP A 16 9.84 0.96 -6.12
N ILE A 17 10.58 0.05 -6.75
CA ILE A 17 11.26 -1.05 -6.07
C ILE A 17 12.53 -0.51 -5.40
N VAL A 18 12.72 -0.86 -4.13
CA VAL A 18 13.93 -0.52 -3.39
C VAL A 18 15.08 -1.42 -3.86
N ARG A 19 16.18 -0.81 -4.30
CA ARG A 19 17.44 -1.50 -4.65
C ARG A 19 17.27 -2.65 -5.66
N SER A 20 16.37 -2.49 -6.64
CA SER A 20 16.13 -3.53 -7.65
C SER A 20 17.39 -3.92 -8.44
N THR A 21 18.30 -2.98 -8.67
CA THR A 21 19.58 -3.20 -9.35
C THR A 21 20.58 -4.03 -8.56
N GLU A 22 20.37 -4.19 -7.25
CA GLU A 22 21.21 -5.04 -6.38
C GLU A 22 20.69 -6.50 -6.32
N LEU A 23 19.52 -6.77 -6.91
CA LEU A 23 18.94 -8.10 -6.92
C LEU A 23 19.49 -8.92 -8.09
N GLU A 24 19.80 -10.19 -7.80
CA GLU A 24 20.06 -11.19 -8.83
C GLU A 24 18.83 -11.33 -9.74
N HIS A 25 19.04 -11.65 -11.02
CA HIS A 25 17.97 -11.70 -12.01
C HIS A 25 16.77 -12.58 -11.58
N SER A 26 17.02 -13.76 -11.00
CA SER A 26 15.95 -14.64 -10.52
C SER A 26 15.16 -14.07 -9.33
N MET A 27 15.84 -13.30 -8.47
CA MET A 27 15.20 -12.61 -7.35
C MET A 27 14.35 -11.44 -7.85
N TYR A 28 14.84 -10.70 -8.84
CA TYR A 28 14.10 -9.63 -9.48
C TYR A 28 12.82 -10.13 -10.15
N GLU A 29 12.88 -11.22 -10.92
CA GLU A 29 11.69 -11.84 -11.53
C GLU A 29 10.66 -12.30 -10.49
N ASP A 30 11.12 -12.90 -9.38
CA ASP A 30 10.22 -13.32 -8.28
C ASP A 30 9.56 -12.13 -7.58
N LEU A 31 10.29 -11.03 -7.42
CA LEU A 31 9.77 -9.76 -6.90
C LEU A 31 8.68 -9.22 -7.83
N LEU A 32 8.95 -9.11 -9.14
CA LEU A 32 7.98 -8.62 -10.12
C LEU A 32 6.72 -9.48 -10.17
N TYR A 33 6.88 -10.80 -10.13
CA TYR A 33 5.75 -11.73 -10.07
C TYR A 33 4.90 -11.51 -8.81
N THR A 34 5.55 -11.34 -7.66
CA THR A 34 4.86 -11.07 -6.38
C THR A 34 4.13 -9.74 -6.41
N LEU A 35 4.78 -8.68 -6.91
CA LEU A 35 4.18 -7.36 -7.10
C LEU A 35 2.95 -7.45 -8.00
N HIS A 36 3.08 -8.04 -9.19
CA HIS A 36 1.99 -8.16 -10.15
C HIS A 36 0.79 -8.91 -9.57
N ASN A 37 1.01 -10.02 -8.85
CA ASN A 37 -0.05 -10.75 -8.17
C ASN A 37 -0.76 -9.91 -7.12
N GLN A 38 -0.01 -9.11 -6.35
CA GLN A 38 -0.57 -8.27 -5.31
C GLN A 38 -1.37 -7.09 -5.89
N LEU A 39 -0.88 -6.48 -6.98
CA LEU A 39 -1.60 -5.44 -7.72
C LEU A 39 -2.90 -5.99 -8.35
N SER A 40 -2.83 -7.20 -8.91
CA SER A 40 -3.98 -7.90 -9.47
C SER A 40 -5.03 -8.21 -8.38
N PHE A 41 -4.60 -8.66 -7.20
CA PHE A 41 -5.49 -8.87 -6.05
C PHE A 41 -6.22 -7.58 -5.64
N ILE A 42 -5.52 -6.44 -5.64
CA ILE A 42 -6.11 -5.13 -5.31
C ILE A 42 -7.17 -4.73 -6.33
N CYS A 43 -6.90 -4.89 -7.63
CA CYS A 43 -7.87 -4.56 -8.67
C CYS A 43 -9.04 -5.55 -8.77
N ASN A 44 -8.83 -6.81 -8.37
CA ASN A 44 -9.92 -7.77 -8.22
C ASN A 44 -10.81 -7.47 -7.00
N SER A 45 -10.30 -6.72 -6.01
CA SER A 45 -11.09 -6.30 -4.84
C SER A 45 -12.05 -5.15 -5.16
N ASN A 46 -11.74 -4.34 -6.18
CA ASN A 46 -12.64 -3.35 -6.77
C ASN A 46 -12.31 -3.19 -8.26
N LEU A 47 -13.22 -3.66 -9.13
CA LEU A 47 -13.01 -3.74 -10.58
C LEU A 47 -12.83 -2.37 -11.28
N ASN A 48 -13.12 -1.26 -10.59
CA ASN A 48 -12.87 0.08 -11.12
C ASN A 48 -11.44 0.57 -10.84
N ASN A 49 -10.70 -0.13 -9.98
CA ASN A 49 -9.29 0.13 -9.75
C ASN A 49 -8.48 -0.30 -10.98
N LYS A 50 -7.39 0.40 -11.23
CA LYS A 50 -6.48 0.12 -12.33
C LYS A 50 -5.05 0.21 -11.83
N PHE A 51 -4.15 -0.58 -12.39
CA PHE A 51 -2.72 -0.42 -12.17
C PHE A 51 -1.95 -0.44 -13.50
N ASP A 52 -0.75 0.12 -13.47
CA ASP A 52 0.21 0.07 -14.57
C ASP A 52 1.62 -0.11 -13.98
N ILE A 53 2.47 -0.84 -14.69
CA ILE A 53 3.87 -1.09 -14.31
C ILE A 53 4.75 -0.51 -15.42
N THR A 54 5.57 0.46 -15.06
CA THR A 54 6.45 1.17 -15.98
C THR A 54 7.89 0.71 -15.78
N ARG A 55 8.50 0.18 -16.85
CA ARG A 55 9.93 -0.20 -16.89
C ARG A 55 10.35 -1.23 -15.81
N GLY A 56 9.41 -2.02 -15.29
CA GLY A 56 9.66 -3.07 -14.28
C GLY A 56 9.88 -2.53 -12.86
N ASP A 57 10.54 -1.39 -12.69
CA ASP A 57 10.91 -0.87 -11.38
C ASP A 57 9.91 0.09 -10.74
N SER A 58 8.95 0.61 -11.51
CA SER A 58 7.95 1.55 -11.01
C SER A 58 6.54 1.10 -11.31
N PHE A 59 5.60 1.42 -10.43
CA PHE A 59 4.19 1.09 -10.62
C PHE A 59 3.29 2.23 -10.15
N GLN A 60 2.11 2.30 -10.73
CA GLN A 60 1.06 3.22 -10.31
C GLN A 60 -0.27 2.50 -10.22
N ILE A 61 -1.09 2.91 -9.25
CA ILE A 61 -2.41 2.36 -9.01
C ILE A 61 -3.40 3.51 -8.85
N LEU A 62 -4.46 3.50 -9.64
CA LEU A 62 -5.62 4.35 -9.46
C LEU A 62 -6.68 3.57 -8.67
N LEU A 63 -7.06 4.11 -7.51
CA LEU A 63 -8.05 3.54 -6.61
C LEU A 63 -9.33 4.37 -6.61
N GLN A 64 -10.43 3.70 -6.90
CA GLN A 64 -11.79 4.23 -6.84
C GLN A 64 -12.45 3.98 -5.47
N ASP A 65 -11.77 3.22 -4.60
CA ASP A 65 -12.05 3.04 -3.17
C ASP A 65 -10.92 3.67 -2.33
N PRO A 66 -10.77 5.01 -2.35
CA PRO A 66 -9.63 5.71 -1.75
C PRO A 66 -9.47 5.44 -0.25
N GLU A 67 -10.54 5.06 0.46
CA GLU A 67 -10.48 4.68 1.87
C GLU A 67 -9.61 3.45 2.14
N ASN A 68 -9.30 2.66 1.11
CA ASN A 68 -8.46 1.48 1.19
C ASN A 68 -6.99 1.74 0.81
N ALA A 69 -6.63 2.98 0.45
CA ALA A 69 -5.30 3.30 -0.06
C ALA A 69 -4.15 2.91 0.88
N ALA A 70 -4.25 3.26 2.17
CA ALA A 70 -3.25 2.87 3.17
C ALA A 70 -3.15 1.35 3.33
N LYS A 71 -4.29 0.65 3.36
CA LYS A 71 -4.35 -0.82 3.44
C LYS A 71 -3.66 -1.46 2.24
N TYR A 72 -3.92 -0.95 1.03
CA TYR A 72 -3.33 -1.49 -0.20
C TYR A 72 -1.83 -1.22 -0.28
N ALA A 73 -1.34 -0.04 0.12
CA ALA A 73 0.09 0.23 0.20
C ALA A 73 0.80 -0.75 1.17
N LEU A 74 0.23 -0.95 2.35
CA LEU A 74 0.76 -1.90 3.34
C LEU A 74 0.69 -3.36 2.83
N LEU A 75 -0.37 -3.74 2.11
CA LEU A 75 -0.48 -5.06 1.50
C LEU A 75 0.61 -5.32 0.47
N ILE A 76 0.94 -4.34 -0.37
CA ILE A 76 2.03 -4.45 -1.35
C ILE A 76 3.36 -4.67 -0.64
N ARG A 77 3.71 -3.79 0.29
CA ARG A 77 4.98 -3.89 1.04
C ARG A 77 5.09 -5.20 1.81
N THR A 78 4.05 -5.57 2.55
CA THR A 78 4.05 -6.81 3.33
C THR A 78 4.06 -8.05 2.44
N ALA A 79 3.44 -8.04 1.26
CA ALA A 79 3.52 -9.17 0.32
C ALA A 79 4.96 -9.38 -0.17
N LEU A 80 5.64 -8.30 -0.59
CA LEU A 80 7.02 -8.34 -1.04
C LEU A 80 7.94 -8.83 0.07
N LYS A 81 7.88 -8.20 1.25
CA LYS A 81 8.76 -8.54 2.39
C LYS A 81 8.47 -9.92 2.99
N SER A 82 7.25 -10.42 2.86
CA SER A 82 6.90 -11.81 3.22
C SER A 82 7.48 -12.82 2.24
N ARG A 83 7.60 -12.45 0.96
CA ARG A 83 8.18 -13.33 -0.07
C ARG A 83 9.69 -13.44 0.10
N ASN A 84 10.36 -12.32 0.34
CA ASN A 84 11.78 -12.26 0.63
C ASN A 84 12.08 -10.98 1.40
N SER A 85 12.84 -11.06 2.49
CA SER A 85 13.15 -9.88 3.32
C SER A 85 13.95 -8.79 2.60
N LYS A 86 14.60 -9.13 1.46
CA LYS A 86 15.28 -8.16 0.58
C LYS A 86 14.33 -7.42 -0.37
N PHE A 87 13.10 -7.88 -0.56
CA PHE A 87 12.14 -7.26 -1.47
C PHE A 87 11.38 -6.17 -0.74
N ASP A 88 11.45 -4.93 -1.20
CA ASP A 88 10.62 -3.85 -0.69
C ASP A 88 10.33 -2.83 -1.80
N CYS A 89 9.40 -1.93 -1.54
CA CYS A 89 9.09 -0.80 -2.41
C CYS A 89 8.83 0.45 -1.58
N ARG A 90 9.06 1.61 -2.19
CA ARG A 90 8.59 2.89 -1.68
C ARG A 90 7.22 3.16 -2.28
N ILE A 91 6.29 3.67 -1.49
CA ILE A 91 4.95 4.03 -1.94
C ILE A 91 4.58 5.41 -1.43
N SER A 92 4.19 6.27 -2.37
CA SER A 92 3.54 7.55 -2.10
C SER A 92 2.05 7.42 -2.41
N ILE A 93 1.21 7.73 -1.41
CA ILE A 93 -0.25 7.79 -1.53
C ILE A 93 -0.64 9.25 -1.71
N ALA A 94 -1.43 9.54 -2.74
CA ALA A 94 -2.10 10.82 -2.89
C ALA A 94 -3.62 10.71 -2.98
N LEU A 95 -4.32 11.65 -2.35
CA LEU A 95 -5.77 11.82 -2.47
C LEU A 95 -6.07 13.07 -3.30
N GLY A 96 -6.99 12.95 -4.25
CA GLY A 96 -7.42 14.08 -5.07
C GLY A 96 -8.80 13.87 -5.69
N LYS A 97 -9.40 14.99 -6.10
CA LYS A 97 -10.61 15.02 -6.93
C LYS A 97 -10.18 15.32 -8.38
N ASP A 98 -11.15 15.35 -9.30
CA ASP A 98 -10.94 15.85 -10.66
C ASP A 98 -9.86 15.09 -11.47
N VAL A 99 -9.88 13.77 -11.41
CA VAL A 99 -8.95 12.96 -12.20
C VAL A 99 -9.51 12.74 -13.60
N SER A 100 -8.73 13.14 -14.61
CA SER A 100 -9.02 12.86 -16.02
C SER A 100 -8.33 11.56 -16.41
N ILE A 101 -9.11 10.47 -16.42
CA ILE A 101 -8.64 9.14 -16.81
C ILE A 101 -8.57 9.07 -18.34
N ARG A 102 -7.37 8.88 -18.89
CA ARG A 102 -7.17 8.63 -20.33
C ARG A 102 -7.09 7.12 -20.61
N HIS A 103 -6.73 6.74 -21.84
CA HIS A 103 -6.66 5.34 -22.29
C HIS A 103 -5.77 4.44 -21.41
N SER A 104 -4.80 5.01 -20.69
CA SER A 104 -3.94 4.32 -19.71
C SER A 104 -3.68 5.19 -18.47
N ILE A 105 -3.24 4.59 -17.36
CA ILE A 105 -2.81 5.34 -16.17
C ILE A 105 -1.67 6.28 -16.51
N ASN A 106 -0.67 5.79 -17.25
CA ASN A 106 0.47 6.58 -17.71
C ASN A 106 0.10 7.81 -18.57
N SER A 107 -1.11 7.84 -19.15
CA SER A 107 -1.62 9.00 -19.90
C SER A 107 -2.65 9.82 -19.13
N SER A 108 -3.03 9.40 -17.92
CA SER A 108 -4.03 10.09 -17.10
C SER A 108 -3.40 11.28 -16.37
N THR A 109 -4.17 12.33 -16.18
CA THR A 109 -3.72 13.57 -15.54
C THR A 109 -4.65 13.97 -14.41
N GLY A 110 -4.10 14.60 -13.37
CA GLY A 110 -4.85 15.09 -12.23
C GLY A 110 -3.95 15.37 -11.04
N ASP A 111 -4.48 16.09 -10.05
CA ASP A 111 -3.72 16.50 -8.87
C ASP A 111 -3.20 15.29 -8.11
N ALA A 112 -4.00 14.23 -7.97
CA ALA A 112 -3.59 13.00 -7.29
C ALA A 112 -2.35 12.36 -7.95
N PHE A 113 -2.32 12.24 -9.28
CA PHE A 113 -1.17 11.69 -10.02
C PHE A 113 0.09 12.55 -9.86
N THR A 114 -0.06 13.87 -9.98
CA THR A 114 1.05 14.81 -9.85
C THR A 114 1.62 14.81 -8.43
N LEU A 115 0.74 14.82 -7.42
CA LEU A 115 1.11 14.81 -6.02
C LEU A 115 1.79 13.49 -5.64
N SER A 116 1.24 12.34 -6.04
CA SER A 116 1.84 11.05 -5.70
C SER A 116 3.23 10.89 -6.29
N GLY A 117 3.41 11.29 -7.57
CA GLY A 117 4.70 11.24 -8.26
C GLY A 117 5.76 12.13 -7.59
N ARG A 118 5.45 13.43 -7.42
CA ARG A 118 6.38 14.36 -6.74
C ARG A 118 6.73 13.92 -5.33
N ALA A 119 5.73 13.47 -4.57
CA ALA A 119 5.97 13.03 -3.20
C ALA A 119 6.81 11.75 -3.15
N LEU A 120 6.75 10.87 -4.15
CA LEU A 120 7.63 9.71 -4.30
C LEU A 120 9.07 10.15 -4.61
N ASP A 121 9.25 11.08 -5.56
CA ASP A 121 10.57 11.62 -5.92
C ASP A 121 11.25 12.29 -4.72
N ASP A 122 10.47 12.96 -3.85
CA ASP A 122 10.95 13.61 -2.63
C ASP A 122 11.27 12.64 -1.48
N MET A 123 10.95 11.34 -1.59
CA MET A 123 11.25 10.36 -0.54
C MET A 123 12.74 10.01 -0.52
N THR A 124 13.36 10.19 0.64
CA THR A 124 14.78 9.89 0.85
C THR A 124 14.97 8.56 1.56
N SER A 125 14.68 8.50 2.85
CA SER A 125 14.72 7.29 3.68
C SER A 125 13.35 6.65 3.89
N ASP A 126 12.28 7.39 3.64
CA ASP A 126 10.92 6.91 3.82
C ASP A 126 10.56 5.86 2.76
N THR A 127 9.73 4.90 3.14
CA THR A 127 9.16 3.87 2.26
C THR A 127 7.63 3.96 2.16
N LEU A 128 7.00 4.81 2.98
CA LEU A 128 5.59 5.14 2.88
C LEU A 128 5.37 6.62 3.16
N LYS A 129 4.65 7.30 2.26
CA LYS A 129 4.27 8.71 2.43
C LYS A 129 2.82 8.93 2.02
N ILE A 130 2.17 9.87 2.70
CA ILE A 130 0.79 10.29 2.39
C ILE A 130 0.83 11.78 2.11
N THR A 131 0.25 12.20 0.99
CA THR A 131 0.16 13.60 0.58
C THR A 131 -1.22 13.89 0.03
N THR A 132 -1.89 14.92 0.54
CA THR A 132 -3.21 15.32 0.06
C THR A 132 -3.26 16.83 -0.14
N LEU A 133 -4.28 17.33 -0.84
CA LEU A 133 -4.55 18.77 -0.90
C LEU A 133 -5.09 19.35 0.42
N ASN A 134 -5.46 18.49 1.38
CA ASN A 134 -5.93 18.92 2.70
C ASN A 134 -4.77 18.93 3.70
N GLN A 135 -4.30 20.12 4.06
CA GLN A 135 -3.15 20.26 4.96
C GLN A 135 -3.43 19.69 6.37
N SER A 136 -4.65 19.85 6.89
CA SER A 136 -5.01 19.29 8.20
C SER A 136 -4.91 17.76 8.19
N PHE A 137 -5.31 17.12 7.09
CA PHE A 137 -5.17 15.67 6.95
C PHE A 137 -3.69 15.26 6.88
N ASN A 138 -2.88 16.03 6.16
CA ASN A 138 -1.43 15.79 6.08
C ASN A 138 -0.79 15.91 7.47
N ASP A 139 -1.16 16.92 8.26
CA ASP A 139 -0.62 17.13 9.60
C ASP A 139 -1.02 16.00 10.56
N ASP A 140 -2.28 15.55 10.51
CA ASP A 140 -2.78 14.42 11.30
C ASP A 140 -1.99 13.13 11.01
N PHE A 141 -1.69 12.86 9.74
CA PHE A 141 -1.06 11.61 9.32
C PHE A 141 0.47 11.65 9.22
N ASN A 142 1.12 12.82 9.15
CA ASN A 142 2.56 12.91 8.89
C ASN A 142 3.38 12.11 9.92
N LEU A 143 3.18 12.38 11.21
CA LEU A 143 3.92 11.69 12.26
C LEU A 143 3.50 10.22 12.39
N LEU A 144 2.20 9.93 12.30
CA LEU A 144 1.66 8.57 12.36
C LEU A 144 2.22 7.69 11.23
N THR A 145 2.28 8.22 10.02
CA THR A 145 2.83 7.53 8.85
C THR A 145 4.30 7.22 9.06
N LYS A 146 5.10 8.16 9.59
CA LYS A 146 6.53 7.94 9.87
C LYS A 146 6.76 6.83 10.90
N TYR A 147 5.98 6.82 11.99
CA TYR A 147 6.09 5.76 12.99
C TYR A 147 5.69 4.39 12.41
N LEU A 148 4.60 4.34 11.64
CA LEU A 148 4.18 3.12 10.98
C LEU A 148 5.22 2.63 9.97
N ASP A 149 5.75 3.53 9.15
CA ASP A 149 6.73 3.23 8.13
C ASP A 149 8.00 2.64 8.74
N HIS A 150 8.47 3.22 9.85
CA HIS A 150 9.57 2.66 10.63
C HIS A 150 9.22 1.29 11.20
N GLN A 151 8.05 1.13 11.84
CA GLN A 151 7.61 -0.14 12.42
C GLN A 151 7.56 -1.25 11.36
N VAL A 152 6.97 -0.99 10.20
CA VAL A 152 6.85 -1.95 9.10
C VAL A 152 8.22 -2.26 8.50
N SER A 153 9.09 -1.26 8.37
CA SER A 153 10.42 -1.47 7.78
C SER A 153 11.31 -2.39 8.61
N GLU A 154 11.17 -2.37 9.94
CA GLU A 154 11.94 -3.16 10.91
C GLU A 154 11.30 -4.52 11.25
N MET A 155 10.20 -4.89 10.62
CA MET A 155 9.56 -6.18 10.88
C MET A 155 10.44 -7.35 10.42
N THR A 156 10.30 -8.47 11.11
CA THR A 156 10.85 -9.77 10.71
C THR A 156 9.95 -10.44 9.66
N GLU A 157 10.51 -11.40 8.91
CA GLU A 157 9.75 -12.20 7.94
C GLU A 157 8.47 -12.82 8.52
N ARG A 158 8.54 -13.32 9.76
CA ARG A 158 7.37 -13.85 10.47
C ARG A 158 6.31 -12.78 10.72
N GLN A 159 6.72 -11.57 11.12
CA GLN A 159 5.81 -10.45 11.35
C GLN A 159 5.20 -9.95 10.04
N PHE A 160 5.94 -9.93 8.93
CA PHE A 160 5.39 -9.62 7.60
C PHE A 160 4.30 -10.60 7.19
N ASN A 161 4.55 -11.90 7.31
CA ASN A 161 3.59 -12.93 6.95
C ASN A 161 2.28 -12.80 7.75
N ILE A 162 2.38 -12.60 9.07
CA ILE A 162 1.21 -12.40 9.94
C ILE A 162 0.47 -11.11 9.55
N THR A 163 1.19 -10.00 9.40
CA THR A 163 0.60 -8.69 9.07
C THR A 163 -0.08 -8.70 7.71
N HIS A 164 0.53 -9.36 6.71
CA HIS A 164 -0.05 -9.53 5.38
C HIS A 164 -1.40 -10.25 5.44
N ILE A 165 -1.48 -11.36 6.20
CA ILE A 165 -2.73 -12.11 6.39
C ILE A 165 -3.78 -11.25 7.11
N MET A 166 -3.38 -10.55 8.18
CA MET A 166 -4.27 -9.66 8.93
C MET A 166 -4.85 -8.55 8.04
N LEU A 167 -4.02 -7.88 7.23
CA LEU A 167 -4.46 -6.85 6.29
C LEU A 167 -5.39 -7.42 5.21
N LYS A 168 -5.04 -8.58 4.64
CA LYS A 168 -5.80 -9.23 3.56
C LYS A 168 -7.19 -9.65 4.01
N LYS A 169 -7.34 -10.03 5.27
CA LYS A 169 -8.61 -10.39 5.92
C LYS A 169 -9.23 -9.24 6.72
N GLN A 170 -8.74 -8.00 6.58
CA GLN A 170 -9.24 -6.81 7.28
C GLN A 170 -9.35 -6.97 8.82
N GLY A 171 -8.47 -7.76 9.42
CA GLY A 171 -8.48 -8.04 10.86
C GLY A 171 -9.61 -8.94 11.34
N SER A 172 -10.46 -9.49 10.46
CA SER A 172 -11.53 -10.44 10.86
C SER A 172 -11.02 -11.87 11.07
N VAL A 173 -9.80 -12.15 10.64
CA VAL A 173 -9.15 -13.45 10.81
C VAL A 173 -8.74 -13.67 12.27
N THR A 174 -9.06 -14.83 12.79
CA THR A 174 -8.69 -15.24 14.14
C THR A 174 -7.22 -15.65 14.19
N GLN A 175 -6.62 -15.56 15.38
CA GLN A 175 -5.25 -16.03 15.61
C GLN A 175 -5.09 -17.53 15.33
N GLY A 176 -6.16 -18.32 15.49
CA GLY A 176 -6.17 -19.75 15.17
C GLY A 176 -6.06 -20.01 13.67
N GLU A 177 -6.83 -19.28 12.85
CA GLU A 177 -6.76 -19.37 11.39
C GLU A 177 -5.39 -18.91 10.85
N ILE A 178 -4.81 -17.84 11.42
CA ILE A 178 -3.43 -17.44 11.07
C ILE A 178 -2.44 -18.55 11.42
N ALA A 179 -2.61 -19.20 12.57
CA ALA A 179 -1.73 -20.27 13.03
C ALA A 179 -1.79 -21.49 12.09
N GLU A 180 -2.99 -21.86 11.63
CA GLU A 180 -3.20 -22.92 10.64
C GLU A 180 -2.54 -22.58 9.30
N LEU A 181 -2.74 -21.36 8.78
CA LEU A 181 -2.14 -20.91 7.52
C LEU A 181 -0.61 -20.91 7.54
N LEU A 182 0.00 -20.66 8.71
CA LEU A 182 1.45 -20.55 8.87
C LEU A 182 2.10 -21.80 9.50
N GLY A 183 1.34 -22.88 9.74
CA GLY A 183 1.85 -24.09 10.40
C GLY A 183 2.47 -23.83 11.78
N ALA A 184 1.89 -22.91 12.55
CA ALA A 184 2.39 -22.49 13.87
C ALA A 184 1.35 -22.73 14.97
N SER A 185 1.73 -22.56 16.25
CA SER A 185 0.77 -22.58 17.36
C SER A 185 0.06 -21.23 17.51
N ARG A 186 -1.19 -21.26 17.98
CA ARG A 186 -1.99 -20.07 18.26
C ARG A 186 -1.30 -19.15 19.27
N GLU A 187 -0.69 -19.71 20.31
CA GLU A 187 0.05 -18.98 21.35
C GLU A 187 1.26 -18.24 20.76
N SER A 188 1.96 -18.88 19.83
CA SER A 188 3.08 -18.27 19.12
C SER A 188 2.64 -17.10 18.25
N ILE A 189 1.53 -17.24 17.52
CA ILE A 189 0.93 -16.14 16.75
C ILE A 189 0.49 -14.99 17.66
N ASN A 190 -0.27 -15.30 18.72
CA ASN A 190 -0.74 -14.31 19.68
C ASN A 190 0.41 -13.53 20.31
N ARG A 191 1.47 -14.24 20.73
CA ARG A 191 2.69 -13.62 21.28
C ARG A 191 3.32 -12.68 20.28
N THR A 192 3.52 -13.09 19.03
CA THR A 192 4.12 -12.24 17.98
C THR A 192 3.27 -10.98 17.72
N ILE A 193 1.94 -11.11 17.62
CA ILE A 193 1.03 -9.97 17.41
C ILE A 193 1.17 -8.96 18.55
N ASN A 194 1.14 -9.43 19.79
CA ASN A 194 1.15 -8.55 20.97
C ASN A 194 2.52 -7.93 21.27
N SER A 195 3.61 -8.69 21.11
CA SER A 195 4.96 -8.20 21.38
C SER A 195 5.42 -7.20 20.33
N SER A 196 4.98 -7.38 19.09
CA SER A 196 5.41 -6.55 17.93
C SER A 196 4.38 -5.48 17.56
N LYS A 197 3.30 -5.38 18.33
CA LYS A 197 2.21 -4.41 18.15
C LYS A 197 1.64 -4.40 16.73
N LEU A 198 1.44 -5.58 16.14
CA LEU A 198 0.98 -5.70 14.75
C LEU A 198 -0.45 -5.14 14.56
N ASN A 199 -1.25 -5.10 15.63
CA ASN A 199 -2.58 -4.49 15.60
C ASN A 199 -2.54 -2.99 15.22
N PHE A 200 -1.47 -2.26 15.57
CA PHE A 200 -1.35 -0.85 15.20
C PHE A 200 -1.28 -0.63 13.69
N VAL A 201 -0.76 -1.60 12.93
CA VAL A 201 -0.79 -1.54 11.46
C VAL A 201 -2.22 -1.61 10.93
N ILE A 202 -3.05 -2.46 11.54
CA ILE A 202 -4.46 -2.61 11.17
C ILE A 202 -5.26 -1.36 11.59
N GLU A 203 -5.10 -0.93 12.84
CA GLU A 203 -5.76 0.27 13.38
C GLU A 203 -5.39 1.52 12.59
N TYR A 204 -4.13 1.67 12.16
CA TYR A 204 -3.73 2.75 11.27
C TYR A 204 -4.52 2.74 9.96
N SER A 205 -4.61 1.56 9.31
CA SER A 205 -5.36 1.44 8.05
C SER A 205 -6.85 1.73 8.23
N GLN A 206 -7.43 1.36 9.38
CA GLN A 206 -8.81 1.63 9.75
C GLN A 206 -9.04 3.12 10.04
N LEU A 207 -8.12 3.79 10.75
CA LEU A 207 -8.16 5.22 11.01
C LEU A 207 -8.08 6.00 9.70
N PHE A 208 -7.15 5.64 8.82
CA PHE A 208 -7.06 6.21 7.48
C PHE A 208 -8.37 6.05 6.72
N SER A 209 -8.91 4.83 6.68
CA SER A 209 -10.20 4.55 6.02
C SER A 209 -11.34 5.41 6.56
N LYS A 210 -11.44 5.52 7.89
CA LYS A 210 -12.44 6.37 8.55
C LYS A 210 -12.28 7.84 8.15
N LYS A 211 -11.07 8.38 8.22
CA LYS A 211 -10.77 9.78 7.90
C LYS A 211 -11.01 10.12 6.43
N VAL A 212 -10.73 9.18 5.52
CA VAL A 212 -11.05 9.38 4.10
C VAL A 212 -12.56 9.37 3.85
N LYS A 213 -13.31 8.49 4.53
CA LYS A 213 -14.78 8.49 4.44
C LYS A 213 -15.40 9.79 4.94
N GLU A 214 -14.83 10.40 5.99
CA GLU A 214 -15.22 11.74 6.47
C GLU A 214 -14.99 12.86 5.43
N ILE A 215 -14.11 12.65 4.43
CA ILE A 215 -13.87 13.61 3.32
C ILE A 215 -14.82 13.35 2.14
N ILE A 216 -15.27 12.12 1.96
CA ILE A 216 -16.19 11.71 0.88
C ILE A 216 -17.63 12.15 1.19
N LEU A 217 -18.03 12.07 2.47
CA LEU A 217 -19.36 12.44 2.97
C LEU A 217 -19.51 13.96 3.12
#